data_AF-A0A6N6WPQ4-F1
#
_entry.id   AF-A0A6N6WPQ4-F1
#
_cell.length_a   1.000
_cell.length_b   1.000
_cell.length_c   1.000
_cell.angle_alpha   90.00
_cell.angle_beta   90.00
_cell.angle_gamma   90.00
#
_symmetry.space_group_name_H-M   'P 1'
#
loop_
_entity.id
_entity.type
_entity.pdbx_description
1 polymer ?
#
loop_
_entity_poly.entity_id
_entity_poly.type
_entity_poly.pdbx_seq_one_letter_code
_entity_poly.pdbx_strand_id
1 'polypeptide(L)'
;MESFDVPLKKTGAYQSIDIRFSYDINGLLEVDVLLEDGSVKSRVINHSPVTLSAQQIEESRTRLSALKIYPRDMLINRTFKAKLEELWARALGDEREEIGRVMTDFDAALQSNDMARVDEVRRRASDYLAIEIP
;
A
#
# COMPACT_ATOMS: atom_id res chain seq x y z
N MET A 1 -17.83 -2.81 -24.04
CA MET A 1 -16.75 -2.07 -23.38
C MET A 1 -17.06 -2.12 -21.89
N GLU A 2 -16.24 -2.80 -21.09
CA GLU A 2 -16.45 -2.80 -19.63
C GLU A 2 -16.00 -1.46 -19.04
N SER A 3 -16.82 -0.84 -18.19
CA SER A 3 -16.53 0.46 -17.57
C SER A 3 -16.72 0.41 -16.05
N PHE A 4 -15.73 0.85 -15.27
CA PHE A 4 -15.80 0.90 -13.80
C PHE A 4 -15.92 2.33 -13.30
N ASP A 5 -17.13 2.74 -12.92
CA ASP A 5 -17.38 4.09 -12.40
C ASP A 5 -17.06 4.18 -10.91
N VAL A 6 -16.08 5.01 -10.56
CA VAL A 6 -15.68 5.29 -9.17
C VAL A 6 -15.99 6.76 -8.85
N PRO A 7 -17.01 7.05 -8.03
CA PRO A 7 -17.37 8.42 -7.69
C PRO A 7 -16.32 9.04 -6.76
N LEU A 8 -15.76 10.19 -7.16
CA LEU A 8 -14.82 10.97 -6.35
C LEU A 8 -15.55 12.08 -5.57
N LYS A 9 -15.14 12.32 -4.32
CA LYS A 9 -15.59 13.49 -3.57
C LYS A 9 -14.83 14.72 -4.03
N LYS A 10 -15.48 15.88 -4.13
CA LYS A 10 -14.78 17.14 -4.40
C LYS A 10 -14.11 17.61 -3.11
N THR A 11 -12.79 17.71 -3.14
CA THR A 11 -11.97 18.16 -1.99
C THR A 11 -11.40 19.57 -2.19
N GLY A 12 -11.50 20.13 -3.41
CA GLY A 12 -10.93 21.44 -3.74
C GLY A 12 -9.40 21.43 -3.95
N ALA A 13 -8.77 20.26 -3.91
CA ALA A 13 -7.35 20.04 -4.16
C ALA A 13 -7.14 18.90 -5.18
N TYR A 14 -5.90 18.74 -5.66
CA TYR A 14 -5.51 17.55 -6.41
C TYR A 14 -5.69 16.30 -5.55
N GLN A 15 -6.31 15.26 -6.12
CA GLN A 15 -6.50 13.97 -5.47
C GLN A 15 -5.68 12.92 -6.20
N SER A 16 -4.94 12.13 -5.46
CA SER A 16 -4.25 10.93 -5.94
C SER A 16 -5.19 9.74 -5.87
N ILE A 17 -5.09 8.85 -6.85
CA ILE A 17 -5.82 7.57 -6.87
C ILE A 17 -4.83 6.46 -7.16
N ASP A 18 -4.87 5.41 -6.34
CA ASP A 18 -4.06 4.23 -6.52
C ASP A 18 -4.91 3.15 -7.18
N ILE A 19 -4.49 2.70 -8.36
CA ILE A 19 -5.19 1.66 -9.12
C ILE A 19 -4.32 0.40 -9.13
N ARG A 20 -4.85 -0.71 -8.61
CA ARG A 20 -4.17 -2.01 -8.59
C ARG A 20 -4.92 -2.99 -9.48
N PHE A 21 -4.18 -3.58 -10.44
CA PHE A 21 -4.66 -4.68 -11.28
C PHE A 21 -4.10 -5.99 -10.74
N SER A 22 -4.98 -6.91 -10.37
CA SER A 22 -4.62 -8.25 -9.88
C SER A 22 -5.20 -9.29 -10.84
N TYR A 23 -4.37 -10.20 -11.34
CA TYR A 23 -4.80 -11.25 -12.26
C TYR A 23 -4.54 -12.63 -11.66
N ASP A 24 -5.53 -13.52 -11.77
CA ASP A 24 -5.43 -14.92 -11.36
C ASP A 24 -5.26 -15.85 -12.56
N ILE A 25 -4.67 -17.03 -12.33
CA ILE A 25 -4.46 -18.09 -13.32
C ILE A 25 -5.75 -18.54 -14.02
N ASN A 26 -6.92 -18.29 -13.43
CA ASN A 26 -8.24 -18.65 -13.97
C ASN A 26 -8.83 -17.62 -14.94
N GLY A 27 -8.12 -16.53 -15.26
CA GLY A 27 -8.64 -15.48 -16.15
C GLY A 27 -9.44 -14.39 -15.44
N LEU A 28 -9.37 -14.33 -14.11
CA LEU A 28 -10.04 -13.31 -13.31
C LEU A 28 -9.13 -12.08 -13.18
N LEU A 29 -9.60 -10.93 -13.62
CA LEU A 29 -8.97 -9.64 -13.39
C LEU A 29 -9.75 -8.90 -12.29
N GLU A 30 -9.09 -8.58 -11.19
CA GLU A 30 -9.61 -7.69 -10.17
C GLU A 30 -8.94 -6.33 -10.28
N VAL A 31 -9.75 -5.27 -10.30
CA VAL A 31 -9.31 -3.88 -10.32
C VAL A 31 -9.71 -3.26 -9.00
N ASP A 32 -8.75 -2.90 -8.16
CA ASP A 32 -8.98 -2.11 -6.95
C ASP A 32 -8.59 -0.66 -7.20
N VAL A 33 -9.47 0.25 -6.78
CA VAL A 33 -9.20 1.68 -6.73
C VAL A 33 -9.21 2.10 -5.27
N LEU A 34 -8.03 2.45 -4.75
CA LEU A 34 -7.85 3.05 -3.45
C LEU A 34 -7.92 4.57 -3.59
N LEU A 35 -8.87 5.16 -2.87
CA LEU A 35 -9.07 6.60 -2.79
C LEU A 35 -8.25 7.20 -1.65
N GLU A 36 -7.95 8.50 -1.72
CA GLU A 36 -7.24 9.24 -0.66
C GLU A 36 -7.90 9.16 0.71
N ASP A 37 -9.23 8.98 0.77
CA ASP A 37 -9.95 8.80 2.04
C ASP A 37 -9.79 7.40 2.65
N GLY A 38 -8.95 6.56 2.05
CA GLY A 38 -8.67 5.19 2.48
C GLY A 38 -9.72 4.18 2.01
N SER A 39 -10.78 4.61 1.33
CA SER A 39 -11.79 3.69 0.83
C SER A 39 -11.32 2.95 -0.42
N VAL A 40 -11.68 1.67 -0.51
CA VAL A 40 -11.35 0.81 -1.65
C VAL A 40 -12.62 0.48 -2.42
N LYS A 41 -12.59 0.66 -3.73
CA LYS A 41 -13.64 0.21 -4.66
C LYS A 41 -13.05 -0.84 -5.58
N SER A 42 -13.68 -2.01 -5.65
CA SER A 42 -13.19 -3.13 -6.46
C SER A 42 -14.18 -3.52 -7.54
N ARG A 43 -13.67 -3.84 -8.73
CA ARG A 43 -14.44 -4.49 -9.81
C ARG A 43 -13.73 -5.74 -10.26
N VAL A 44 -14.52 -6.78 -10.51
CA VAL A 44 -14.03 -8.03 -11.06
C VAL A 44 -14.48 -8.16 -12.51
N ILE A 45 -13.55 -8.51 -13.38
CA ILE A 45 -13.75 -8.72 -14.81
C ILE A 45 -13.34 -10.16 -15.10
N ASN A 46 -14.27 -10.95 -15.64
CA ASN A 46 -14.00 -12.34 -15.99
C ASN A 46 -13.71 -12.44 -17.49
N HIS A 47 -12.45 -12.72 -17.85
CA HIS A 47 -12.05 -12.98 -19.24
C HIS A 47 -12.04 -14.47 -19.59
N SER A 48 -12.41 -15.36 -18.66
CA SER A 48 -12.49 -16.79 -18.93
C SER A 48 -13.66 -17.12 -19.86
N PRO A 49 -13.49 -18.05 -20.83
CA PRO A 49 -14.61 -18.53 -21.66
C PRO A 49 -15.67 -19.28 -20.85
N VAL A 50 -15.38 -19.61 -19.59
CA VAL A 50 -16.30 -20.23 -18.64
C VAL A 50 -16.92 -19.13 -17.77
N THR A 51 -18.25 -19.03 -17.80
CA THR A 51 -19.00 -18.19 -16.89
C THR A 51 -18.86 -18.75 -15.47
N LEU A 52 -18.02 -18.14 -14.64
CA LEU A 52 -17.90 -18.48 -13.23
C LEU A 52 -19.20 -18.15 -12.50
N SER A 53 -19.64 -19.01 -11.57
CA SER A 53 -20.77 -18.72 -10.70
C SER A 53 -20.44 -17.58 -9.73
N ALA A 54 -21.46 -16.89 -9.19
CA ALA A 54 -21.25 -15.84 -8.19
C ALA A 54 -20.44 -16.32 -6.98
N GLN A 55 -20.58 -17.59 -6.59
CA GLN A 55 -19.82 -18.21 -5.51
C GLN A 55 -18.34 -18.37 -5.86
N GLN A 56 -18.03 -18.84 -7.08
CA GLN A 56 -16.64 -19.01 -7.55
C GLN A 56 -15.92 -17.66 -7.74
N ILE A 57 -16.66 -16.62 -8.10
CA ILE A 57 -16.16 -15.24 -8.13
C ILE A 57 -15.78 -14.81 -6.72
N GLU A 58 -16.65 -14.99 -5.73
CA GLU A 58 -16.38 -14.58 -4.34
C GLU A 58 -15.22 -15.36 -3.70
N GLU A 59 -15.10 -16.66 -3.99
CA GLU A 59 -13.95 -17.48 -3.57
C GLU A 59 -12.64 -16.98 -4.17
N SER A 60 -12.65 -16.62 -5.46
CA SER A 60 -11.49 -16.07 -6.14
C SER A 60 -11.13 -14.68 -5.63
N ARG A 61 -12.11 -13.83 -5.31
CA ARG A 61 -11.90 -12.52 -4.66
C ARG A 61 -11.29 -12.68 -3.28
N THR A 62 -11.82 -13.59 -2.47
CA THR A 62 -11.29 -13.88 -1.13
C THR A 62 -9.84 -14.34 -1.21
N ARG A 63 -9.54 -15.25 -2.16
CA ARG A 63 -8.19 -15.74 -2.42
C ARG A 63 -7.24 -14.65 -2.93
N LEU A 64 -7.67 -13.82 -3.87
CA LEU A 64 -6.88 -12.69 -4.40
C LEU A 64 -6.63 -11.62 -3.34
N SER A 65 -7.64 -11.29 -2.54
CA SER A 65 -7.51 -10.36 -1.42
C SER A 65 -6.52 -10.89 -0.37
N ALA A 66 -6.53 -12.20 -0.08
CA ALA A 66 -5.60 -12.82 0.86
C ALA A 66 -4.14 -12.79 0.36
N LEU A 67 -3.91 -12.65 -0.95
CA LEU A 67 -2.59 -12.55 -1.56
C LEU A 67 -2.03 -11.12 -1.62
N LYS A 68 -2.83 -10.08 -1.30
CA LYS A 68 -2.39 -8.69 -1.32
C LYS A 68 -1.54 -8.38 -0.09
N ILE A 69 -0.21 -8.44 -0.25
CA ILE A 69 0.73 -7.97 0.77
C ILE A 69 0.93 -6.45 0.60
N TYR A 70 0.49 -5.66 1.57
CA TYR A 70 0.74 -4.22 1.59
C TYR A 70 2.09 -3.93 2.24
N PRO A 71 2.86 -2.93 1.76
CA PRO A 71 4.16 -2.58 2.37
C PRO A 71 4.06 -2.34 3.87
N ARG A 72 3.02 -1.65 4.34
CA ARG A 72 2.77 -1.37 5.78
C ARG A 72 2.53 -2.62 6.63
N ASP A 73 2.09 -3.71 6.02
CA ASP A 73 1.76 -4.96 6.72
C ASP A 73 2.98 -5.91 6.75
N MET A 74 4.00 -5.64 5.93
CA MET A 74 5.24 -6.41 5.92
C MET A 74 6.00 -6.25 7.23
N LEU A 75 6.45 -7.38 7.80
CA LEU A 75 7.17 -7.42 9.07
C LEU A 75 8.40 -6.48 9.07
N ILE A 76 9.18 -6.47 7.99
CA ILE A 76 10.37 -5.62 7.86
C ILE A 76 10.05 -4.12 8.02
N ASN A 77 8.93 -3.67 7.44
CA ASN A 77 8.52 -2.26 7.50
C ASN A 77 7.92 -1.91 8.86
N ARG A 78 7.16 -2.83 9.47
CA ARG A 78 6.62 -2.65 10.83
C ARG A 78 7.75 -2.59 11.87
N THR A 79 8.72 -3.49 11.78
CA THR A 79 9.90 -3.50 12.67
C THR A 79 10.72 -2.23 12.51
N PHE A 80 10.96 -1.79 11.26
CA PHE A 80 11.68 -0.55 11.00
C PHE A 80 10.95 0.68 11.57
N LYS A 81 9.62 0.78 11.37
CA LYS A 81 8.82 1.86 11.95
C LYS A 81 8.91 1.91 13.48
N ALA A 82 8.77 0.76 14.14
CA ALA A 82 8.92 0.68 15.59
C ALA A 82 10.31 1.14 16.07
N LYS A 83 11.36 0.85 15.30
CA LYS A 83 12.73 1.31 15.57
C LYS A 83 12.86 2.83 15.47
N LEU A 84 12.26 3.43 14.43
CA LEU A 84 12.23 4.89 14.29
C LEU A 84 11.49 5.56 15.45
N GLU A 85 10.35 5.02 15.85
CA GLU A 85 9.56 5.51 16.99
C GLU A 85 10.36 5.42 18.31
N GLU A 86 11.10 4.33 18.52
CA GLU A 86 12.00 4.13 19.66
C GLU A 86 13.13 5.18 19.70
N LEU A 87 13.79 5.43 18.56
CA LEU A 87 14.85 6.44 18.45
C LEU A 87 14.30 7.84 18.69
N TRP A 88 13.18 8.18 18.05
CA TRP A 88 12.54 9.48 18.20
C TRP A 88 12.12 9.78 19.64
N ALA A 89 11.65 8.76 20.38
CA ALA A 89 11.24 8.91 21.77
C ALA A 89 12.42 9.22 22.72
N ARG A 90 13.64 8.83 22.35
CA ARG A 90 14.86 9.05 23.15
C ARG A 90 15.63 10.30 22.74
N ALA A 91 15.45 10.75 21.50
CA ALA A 91 16.13 11.91 20.96
C ALA A 91 15.61 13.23 21.55
N LEU A 92 16.48 14.24 21.58
CA LEU A 92 16.17 15.59 22.06
C LEU A 92 16.74 16.64 21.09
N GLY A 93 16.15 17.83 21.07
CA GLY A 93 16.61 18.94 20.23
C GLY A 93 16.64 18.57 18.74
N ASP A 94 17.71 18.97 18.06
CA ASP A 94 17.88 18.84 16.60
C ASP A 94 17.80 17.38 16.13
N GLU A 95 18.33 16.42 16.91
CA GLU A 95 18.27 14.99 16.59
C GLU A 95 16.82 14.49 16.50
N ARG A 96 15.95 14.99 17.40
CA ARG A 96 14.53 14.62 17.40
C ARG A 96 13.82 15.14 16.16
N GLU A 97 14.17 16.34 15.71
CA GLU A 97 13.62 16.90 14.48
C GLU A 97 14.07 16.14 13.25
N GLU A 98 15.34 15.73 13.21
CA GLU A 98 15.89 14.92 12.11
C GLU A 98 15.19 13.56 12.00
N ILE A 99 15.06 12.83 13.10
CA ILE A 99 14.35 11.54 13.10
C ILE A 99 12.88 11.75 12.71
N GLY A 100 12.25 12.83 13.17
CA GLY A 100 10.87 13.18 12.79
C GLY A 100 10.69 13.40 11.29
N ARG A 101 11.66 14.03 10.62
CA ARG A 101 11.67 14.17 9.15
C ARG A 101 11.77 12.81 8.46
N VAL A 102 12.67 11.94 8.93
CA VAL A 102 12.83 10.58 8.39
C VAL A 102 11.55 9.75 8.56
N MET A 103 10.90 9.82 9.73
CA MET A 103 9.62 9.15 9.98
C MET A 103 8.52 9.62 9.02
N THR A 104 8.43 10.94 8.79
CA THR A 104 7.45 11.53 7.87
C THR A 104 7.65 11.02 6.44
N ASP A 105 8.90 11.00 5.97
CA ASP A 105 9.26 10.48 4.64
C ASP A 105 8.91 8.99 4.49
N PHE A 106 9.19 8.19 5.52
CA PHE A 106 8.89 6.76 5.50
C PHE A 106 7.37 6.49 5.51
N ASP A 107 6.61 7.24 6.30
CA ASP A 107 5.15 7.13 6.33
C ASP A 107 4.51 7.52 4.99
N ALA A 108 5.02 8.56 4.33
CA ALA A 108 4.60 8.92 2.99
C ALA A 108 4.91 7.83 1.96
N ALA A 109 6.07 7.17 2.08
CA ALA A 109 6.40 6.02 1.23
C ALA A 109 5.44 4.84 1.46
N LEU A 110 5.13 4.50 2.72
CA LEU A 110 4.17 3.44 3.05
C LEU A 110 2.77 3.71 2.51
N GLN A 111 2.34 4.97 2.51
CA GLN A 111 1.04 5.38 1.96
C GLN A 111 0.94 5.20 0.44
N SER A 112 2.05 5.32 -0.29
CA SER A 112 2.08 5.16 -1.75
C SER A 112 1.83 3.73 -2.25
N ASN A 113 1.87 2.73 -1.36
CA ASN A 113 1.81 1.31 -1.69
C ASN A 113 2.86 0.83 -2.72
N ASP A 114 3.87 1.64 -3.03
CA ASP A 114 4.98 1.32 -3.92
C ASP A 114 6.10 0.61 -3.15
N MET A 115 6.22 -0.70 -3.38
CA MET A 115 7.23 -1.55 -2.73
C MET A 115 8.65 -1.07 -2.98
N ALA A 116 8.97 -0.62 -4.20
CA ALA A 116 10.32 -0.19 -4.56
C ALA A 116 10.67 1.13 -3.85
N ARG A 117 9.72 2.06 -3.83
CA ARG A 117 9.87 3.33 -3.09
C ARG A 117 10.04 3.10 -1.59
N VAL A 118 9.24 2.21 -1.00
CA VAL A 118 9.33 1.88 0.43
C VAL A 118 10.69 1.28 0.77
N ASP A 119 11.17 0.35 -0.05
CA ASP A 119 12.49 -0.26 0.14
C ASP A 119 13.62 0.77 -0.01
N GLU A 120 13.55 1.67 -1.00
CA GLU A 120 14.52 2.74 -1.20
C GLU A 120 14.58 3.68 0.01
N VAL A 121 13.42 4.19 0.47
CA VAL A 121 13.35 5.12 1.60
C VAL A 121 13.81 4.45 2.88
N ARG A 122 13.42 3.19 3.12
CA ARG A 122 13.91 2.41 4.27
C ARG A 122 15.42 2.29 4.26
N ARG A 123 16.02 1.89 3.13
CA ARG A 123 17.48 1.73 3.01
C ARG A 123 18.21 3.05 3.28
N ARG A 124 17.76 4.14 2.65
CA ARG A 124 18.35 5.47 2.86
C ARG A 124 18.26 5.93 4.30
N ALA A 125 17.11 5.71 4.95
CA ALA A 125 16.89 6.06 6.35
C ALA A 125 17.76 5.22 7.30
N SER A 126 17.91 3.92 7.03
CA SER A 126 18.82 3.05 7.77
C SER A 126 20.27 3.49 7.65
N ASP A 127 20.73 3.83 6.45
CA ASP A 127 22.08 4.34 6.23
C ASP A 127 22.30 5.66 7.00
N TYR A 128 21.32 6.57 6.96
CA TYR A 128 21.39 7.88 7.62
C TYR A 128 21.40 7.78 9.16
N LEU A 129 20.57 6.90 9.73
CA LEU A 129 20.42 6.74 11.18
C LEU A 129 21.28 5.60 11.77
N ALA A 130 22.12 4.97 10.95
CA ALA A 130 22.91 3.79 11.30
C ALA A 130 22.07 2.66 11.95
N ILE A 131 20.86 2.43 11.44
CA ILE A 131 19.98 1.36 11.89
C ILE A 131 20.31 0.08 11.13
N GLU A 132 20.72 -0.97 11.85
CA GLU A 132 20.87 -2.31 11.26
C GLU A 132 19.50 -2.85 10.80
N ILE A 133 19.41 -3.18 9.52
CA ILE A 133 18.28 -3.90 8.95
C ILE A 133 18.59 -5.40 9.05
N PRO A 134 17.69 -6.24 9.60
CA PRO A 134 17.85 -7.70 9.58
C PRO A 134 17.73 -8.29 8.17
#